data_AF-A0A7X1GYJ8-F1
#
_entry.id   AF-A0A7X1GYJ8-F1
#
_cell.length_a   1.000
_cell.length_b   1.000
_cell.length_c   1.000
_cell.angle_alpha   90.00
_cell.angle_beta   90.00
_cell.angle_gamma   90.00
#
_symmetry.space_group_name_H-M   'P 1'
#
loop_
_entity.id
_entity.type
_entity.pdbx_description
1 polymer ?
#
loop_
_entity_poly.entity_id
_entity_poly.type
_entity_poly.pdbx_seq_one_letter_code
_entity_poly.pdbx_strand_id
1 'polypeptide(L)'
;MTDMHINGIAGQLTTPQAGTRSSAADAAKGFGNFLKGAVSEVNQLHHEADQAVEALTAGRSQDVHNTMIALQKADVSFQLLMQIRNKVVSAYETVMRMQI
;
A
#
# COMPACT_ATOMS: atom_id res chain seq x y z
N MET A 1 -55.97 37.04 -25.44
CA MET A 1 -55.34 37.57 -24.22
C MET A 1 -54.76 36.37 -23.47
N THR A 2 -53.86 35.58 -24.07
CA THR A 2 -52.45 35.86 -24.39
C THR A 2 -51.67 36.24 -23.16
N ASP A 3 -51.15 35.25 -22.43
CA ASP A 3 -49.77 35.23 -21.93
C ASP A 3 -49.43 33.82 -21.41
N MET A 4 -48.94 32.97 -22.31
CA MET A 4 -48.25 31.73 -21.94
C MET A 4 -46.77 32.02 -22.18
N HIS A 5 -46.07 32.40 -21.13
CA HIS A 5 -44.65 32.76 -21.19
C HIS A 5 -43.82 31.48 -21.35
N ILE A 6 -43.47 31.18 -22.60
CA ILE A 6 -42.40 30.25 -22.94
C ILE A 6 -41.08 30.97 -22.71
N ASN A 7 -40.34 30.59 -21.67
CA ASN A 7 -38.93 30.94 -21.57
C ASN A 7 -38.08 29.67 -21.54
N GLY A 8 -37.38 29.46 -22.65
CA GLY A 8 -35.96 29.10 -22.60
C GLY A 8 -35.59 27.71 -22.14
N ILE A 9 -35.76 26.73 -23.03
CA ILE A 9 -34.82 25.63 -23.19
C ILE A 9 -33.38 26.16 -23.34
N ALA A 10 -32.62 26.21 -22.26
CA ALA A 10 -31.18 26.45 -22.32
C ALA A 10 -30.47 25.67 -21.20
N GLY A 11 -29.71 24.65 -21.60
CA GLY A 11 -28.47 24.34 -20.89
C GLY A 11 -28.58 23.39 -19.70
N GLN A 12 -29.22 22.23 -19.88
CA GLN A 12 -28.76 21.03 -19.19
C GLN A 12 -27.39 20.64 -19.76
N LEU A 13 -26.33 21.28 -19.27
CA LEU A 13 -24.95 20.87 -19.48
C LEU A 13 -24.23 20.88 -18.13
N THR A 14 -24.20 19.67 -17.56
CA THR A 14 -23.04 19.14 -16.84
C THR A 14 -22.39 20.10 -15.84
N THR A 15 -22.87 20.10 -14.60
CA THR A 15 -21.91 20.18 -13.49
C THR A 15 -21.00 18.96 -13.64
N PRO A 16 -19.69 19.10 -13.89
CA PRO A 16 -18.79 17.99 -13.65
C PRO A 16 -18.92 17.70 -12.15
N GLN A 17 -19.61 16.61 -11.83
CA GLN A 17 -19.54 15.98 -10.53
C GLN A 17 -18.05 15.90 -10.22
N ALA A 18 -17.62 16.70 -9.25
CA ALA A 18 -16.28 16.68 -8.74
C ALA A 18 -16.08 15.25 -8.23
N GLY A 19 -15.49 14.40 -9.08
CA GLY A 19 -14.86 13.17 -8.64
C GLY A 19 -13.98 13.60 -7.48
N THR A 20 -14.26 13.00 -6.32
CA THR A 20 -13.49 13.15 -5.08
C THR A 20 -12.03 13.31 -5.45
N ARG A 21 -11.53 14.55 -5.38
CA ARG A 21 -10.12 14.85 -5.53
C ARG A 21 -9.49 14.18 -4.32
N SER A 22 -9.11 12.92 -4.44
CA SER A 22 -8.37 12.20 -3.43
C SER A 22 -7.15 13.08 -3.16
N SER A 23 -7.14 13.72 -2.00
CA SER A 23 -6.13 14.72 -1.71
C SER A 23 -4.78 14.00 -1.63
N ALA A 24 -3.69 14.70 -1.93
CA ALA A 24 -2.35 14.11 -1.75
C ALA A 24 -2.16 13.58 -0.30
N ALA A 25 -2.86 14.17 0.67
CA ALA A 25 -2.89 13.71 2.05
C ALA A 25 -3.64 12.37 2.24
N ASP A 26 -4.74 12.13 1.52
CA ASP A 26 -5.46 10.84 1.56
C ASP A 26 -4.65 9.73 0.92
N ALA A 27 -3.98 10.01 -0.21
CA ALA A 27 -3.05 9.08 -0.86
C ALA A 27 -1.85 8.75 0.04
N ALA A 28 -1.28 9.75 0.72
CA ALA A 28 -0.17 9.55 1.68
C ALA A 28 -0.60 8.70 2.89
N LYS A 29 -1.82 8.89 3.41
CA LYS A 29 -2.39 8.03 4.46
C LYS A 29 -2.59 6.60 3.98
N GLY A 30 -3.16 6.41 2.79
CA GLY A 30 -3.35 5.08 2.19
C GLY A 30 -2.03 4.34 2.01
N PHE A 31 -1.01 5.04 1.51
CA PHE A 31 0.33 4.50 1.37
C PHE A 31 0.98 4.16 2.72
N GLY A 32 0.89 5.05 3.71
CA GLY A 32 1.43 4.80 5.06
C GLY A 32 0.79 3.58 5.73
N ASN A 33 -0.53 3.41 5.57
CA ASN A 33 -1.25 2.23 6.05
C ASN A 33 -0.81 0.96 5.33
N PHE A 34 -0.64 1.01 4.00
CA PHE A 34 -0.11 -0.10 3.22
C PHE A 34 1.30 -0.49 3.67
N LEU A 35 2.20 0.47 3.83
CA LEU A 35 3.57 0.22 4.28
C LEU A 35 3.59 -0.39 5.69
N LYS A 36 2.75 0.11 6.60
CA LYS A 36 2.59 -0.48 7.94
C LYS A 36 2.12 -1.93 7.87
N GLY A 37 1.17 -2.22 6.99
CA GLY A 37 0.71 -3.59 6.72
C GLY A 37 1.84 -4.49 6.22
N ALA A 38 2.58 -4.03 5.21
CA ALA A 38 3.70 -4.78 4.64
C ALA A 38 4.81 -5.07 5.67
N VAL A 39 5.15 -4.10 6.52
CA VAL A 39 6.11 -4.30 7.63
C VAL A 39 5.59 -5.36 8.60
N SER A 40 4.31 -5.31 8.96
CA SER A 40 3.69 -6.29 9.86
C SER A 40 3.70 -7.70 9.25
N GLU A 41 3.45 -7.81 7.95
CA GLU A 41 3.45 -9.09 7.23
C GLU A 41 4.87 -9.69 7.17
N VAL A 42 5.88 -8.88 6.85
CA VAL A 42 7.28 -9.33 6.89
C VAL A 42 7.69 -9.78 8.30
N ASN A 43 7.27 -9.06 9.34
CA ASN A 43 7.53 -9.47 10.72
C ASN A 43 6.88 -10.82 11.07
N GLN A 44 5.66 -11.04 10.60
CA GLN A 44 4.96 -12.32 10.77
C GLN A 44 5.70 -13.46 10.07
N LEU A 45 6.15 -13.24 8.83
CA LEU A 45 6.93 -14.23 8.06
C LEU A 45 8.25 -14.56 8.75
N HIS A 46 8.95 -13.57 9.31
CA HIS A 46 10.15 -13.80 10.10
C HIS A 46 9.86 -14.66 11.35
N HIS A 47 8.80 -14.35 12.10
CA HIS A 47 8.42 -15.17 13.26
C HIS A 47 8.07 -16.61 12.89
N GLU A 48 7.35 -16.83 11.78
CA GLU A 48 7.05 -18.17 11.29
C GLU A 48 8.31 -18.94 10.90
N ALA A 49 9.26 -18.27 10.25
CA ALA A 49 10.54 -18.87 9.90
C ALA A 49 11.35 -19.24 11.15
N ASP A 50 11.41 -18.35 12.14
CA ASP A 50 12.11 -18.61 13.41
C ASP A 50 11.50 -19.80 14.15
N GLN A 51 10.17 -19.89 14.22
CA GLN A 51 9.47 -21.02 14.82
C GLN A 51 9.74 -22.33 14.07
N ALA A 52 9.75 -22.30 12.74
CA ALA A 52 10.05 -23.48 11.93
C ALA A 52 11.50 -23.96 12.17
N VAL A 53 12.46 -23.04 12.25
CA VAL A 53 13.86 -23.33 12.57
C VAL A 53 13.99 -23.90 13.99
N GLU A 54 13.32 -23.31 14.97
CA GLU A 54 13.33 -23.80 16.35
C GLU A 54 12.74 -25.22 16.45
N ALA A 55 11.62 -25.47 15.77
CA ALA A 55 11.00 -26.79 15.74
C ALA A 55 11.91 -27.82 15.07
N LEU A 56 12.58 -27.45 13.98
CA LEU A 56 13.51 -28.33 13.26
C LEU A 56 14.75 -28.67 14.11
N THR A 57 15.39 -27.66 14.68
CA THR A 57 16.59 -27.81 15.51
C THR A 57 16.32 -28.55 16.83
N ALA A 58 15.13 -28.37 17.41
CA ALA A 58 14.67 -29.10 18.58
C ALA A 58 14.25 -30.56 18.28
N GLY A 59 14.29 -31.00 17.03
CA GLY A 59 13.82 -32.33 16.61
C GLY A 59 12.30 -32.52 16.70
N ARG A 60 11.54 -31.45 16.94
CA ARG A 60 10.06 -31.45 16.97
C ARG A 60 9.46 -31.51 15.58
N SER A 61 10.22 -31.11 14.56
CA SER A 61 9.89 -31.24 13.14
C SER A 61 11.08 -31.83 12.40
N GLN A 62 10.83 -32.68 11.40
CA GLN A 62 11.85 -33.13 10.43
C GLN A 62 11.65 -32.47 9.06
N ASP A 63 10.74 -31.50 8.98
CA ASP A 63 10.35 -30.87 7.73
C ASP A 63 11.28 -29.72 7.37
N VAL A 64 12.49 -30.09 6.94
CA VAL A 64 13.51 -29.17 6.45
C VAL A 64 12.98 -28.36 5.27
N HIS A 65 12.14 -28.97 4.42
CA HIS A 65 11.62 -28.33 3.23
C HIS A 65 10.71 -27.14 3.57
N ASN A 66 9.74 -27.35 4.46
CA ASN A 66 8.87 -26.26 4.92
C ASN A 66 9.64 -25.17 5.67
N THR A 67 10.65 -25.55 6.46
CA THR A 67 11.52 -24.57 7.15
C THR A 67 12.28 -23.69 6.14
N MET A 68 12.87 -24.30 5.12
CA MET A 68 13.56 -23.57 4.04
C MET A 68 12.62 -22.66 3.27
N ILE A 69 11.39 -23.10 2.97
CA ILE A 69 10.39 -22.26 2.30
C ILE A 69 10.03 -21.04 3.16
N ALA A 70 9.81 -21.24 4.47
CA ALA A 70 9.49 -20.15 5.38
C ALA A 70 10.61 -19.10 5.42
N LEU A 71 11.87 -19.56 5.54
CA LEU A 71 13.05 -18.70 5.49
C LEU A 71 13.15 -17.93 4.18
N GLN A 72 13.01 -18.61 3.03
CA GLN A 72 13.09 -17.98 1.72
C GLN A 72 11.99 -16.92 1.54
N LYS A 73 10.78 -17.22 2.03
CA LYS A 73 9.64 -16.30 1.97
C LYS A 73 9.88 -15.05 2.81
N ALA A 74 10.43 -15.19 4.02
CA ALA A 74 10.79 -14.07 4.87
C ALA A 74 11.86 -13.19 4.19
N ASP A 75 12.93 -13.79 3.66
CA ASP A 75 14.04 -13.05 3.03
C ASP A 75 13.59 -12.28 1.78
N VAL A 76 12.89 -12.94 0.85
CA VAL A 76 12.40 -12.29 -0.37
C VAL A 76 11.42 -11.15 -0.04
N SER A 77 10.54 -11.34 0.95
CA SER A 77 9.57 -10.31 1.36
C SER A 77 10.27 -9.13 2.03
N PHE A 78 11.31 -9.37 2.83
CA PHE A 78 12.12 -8.33 3.42
C PHE A 78 12.89 -7.53 2.37
N GLN A 79 13.50 -8.20 1.38
CA GLN A 79 14.17 -7.54 0.26
C GLN A 79 13.22 -6.61 -0.50
N LEU A 80 12.00 -7.08 -0.79
CA LEU A 80 10.97 -6.26 -1.40
C LEU A 80 10.62 -5.04 -0.55
N LEU A 81 10.44 -5.22 0.75
CA LEU A 81 10.17 -4.11 1.68
C LEU A 81 11.29 -3.07 1.68
N MET A 82 12.55 -3.51 1.65
CA MET A 82 13.71 -2.61 1.57
C MET A 82 13.72 -1.79 0.28
N GLN A 83 13.35 -2.40 -0.85
CA GLN A 83 13.20 -1.68 -2.12
C GLN A 83 12.11 -0.61 -2.03
N ILE A 84 10.95 -0.95 -1.45
CA ILE A 84 9.85 -0.01 -1.23
C ILE A 84 10.32 1.13 -0.32
N ARG A 85 10.93 0.81 0.83
CA ARG A 85 11.48 1.79 1.78
C ARG A 85 12.42 2.77 1.09
N ASN A 86 13.33 2.28 0.25
CA ASN A 86 14.26 3.15 -0.48
C ASN A 86 13.52 4.05 -1.49
N LYS A 87 12.54 3.52 -2.23
CA LYS A 87 11.73 4.33 -3.16
C LYS A 87 10.93 5.42 -2.47
N VAL A 88 10.38 5.14 -1.28
CA VAL A 88 9.63 6.11 -0.48
C VAL A 88 10.52 7.24 0.01
N VAL A 89 11.70 6.91 0.53
CA VAL A 89 12.68 7.92 0.97
C VAL A 89 13.06 8.81 -0.22
N SER A 90 13.38 8.24 -1.38
CA SER A 90 13.68 9.03 -2.58
C SER A 90 12.51 9.90 -3.05
N ALA A 91 11.27 9.39 -3.00
CA ALA A 91 10.09 10.16 -3.36
C ALA A 91 9.87 11.35 -2.43
N TYR A 92 10.04 11.15 -1.11
CA TYR A 92 9.99 12.22 -0.12
C TYR A 92 11.05 13.29 -0.37
N GLU A 93 12.31 12.89 -0.59
CA GLU A 93 13.40 13.83 -0.92
C GLU A 93 13.15 14.59 -2.23
N THR A 94 12.48 13.97 -3.20
CA THR A 94 12.16 14.62 -4.49
C THR A 94 11.10 15.70 -4.31
N VAL A 95 10.05 15.44 -3.52
CA VAL A 95 9.00 16.43 -3.22
C VAL A 95 9.58 17.62 -2.45
N MET A 96 10.46 17.38 -1.46
CA MET A 96 11.13 18.46 -0.74
C MET A 96 11.97 19.36 -1.65
N ARG A 97 12.66 18.78 -2.64
CA ARG A 97 13.48 19.53 -3.60
C ARG A 97 12.67 20.35 -4.61
N MET A 98 11.38 20.05 -4.81
CA MET A 98 10.51 20.83 -5.69
C MET A 98 9.86 22.03 -5.00
N GLN A 99 9.86 22.09 -3.67
CA GLN A 99 9.18 23.15 -2.89
C GLN A 99 10.11 24.30 -2.46
N ILE A 100 11.40 24.23 -2.80
CA ILE A 100 12.38 25.32 -2.62
C ILE A 100 12.60 26.08 -3.92
#